data_AF-A0A832B9M9-F1
#
_entry.id   AF-A0A832B9M9-F1
#
_cell.length_a   1.000
_cell.length_b   1.000
_cell.length_c   1.000
_cell.angle_alpha   90.00
_cell.angle_beta   90.00
_cell.angle_gamma   90.00
#
_symmetry.space_group_name_H-M   'P 1'
#
loop_
_entity.id
_entity.type
_entity.pdbx_description
1 polymer ?
#
loop_
_entity_poly.entity_id
_entity_poly.type
_entity_poly.pdbx_seq_one_letter_code
_entity_poly.pdbx_strand_id
1 'polypeptide(L)' 'MANASIRYGVSLRKRYQAVQKEKKTLYKCDVCGKVAVKRISTGIWKCKHCGATYAG' A
#
# COMPACT_ATOMS: atom_id res chain seq x y z
N MET A 1 -3.59 5.39 15.20
CA MET A 1 -5.03 5.55 15.44
C MET A 1 -5.62 6.33 14.27
N ALA A 2 -6.36 5.68 13.37
CA ALA A 2 -7.07 6.41 12.32
C ALA A 2 -8.34 6.98 12.94
N ASN A 3 -8.54 8.29 12.84
CA ASN A 3 -9.78 8.99 13.15
C ASN A 3 -10.89 8.48 12.23
N ALA A 4 -11.40 7.28 12.49
CA ALA A 4 -12.62 6.77 11.91
C ALA A 4 -13.78 7.47 12.64
N SER A 5 -14.02 8.71 12.22
CA SER A 5 -15.24 9.48 12.48
C SER A 5 -16.45 8.53 12.57
N ILE A 6 -17.36 8.77 13.52
CA ILE A 6 -18.55 7.94 13.86
C ILE A 6 -19.48 7.69 12.65
N ARG A 7 -19.22 8.33 11.50
CA ARG A 7 -19.93 8.18 10.23
C ARG A 7 -19.55 6.90 9.45
N TYR A 8 -20.39 6.52 8.49
CA TYR A 8 -20.19 5.41 7.53
C TYR A 8 -20.35 3.96 8.05
N GLY A 9 -20.50 3.74 9.36
CA GLY A 9 -20.73 2.40 9.92
C GLY A 9 -19.52 1.46 9.86
N VAL A 10 -19.62 0.29 10.50
CA VAL A 10 -18.48 -0.62 10.73
C VAL A 10 -18.06 -1.37 9.46
N SER A 11 -19.00 -1.79 8.62
CA SER A 11 -18.74 -2.59 7.42
C SER A 11 -17.86 -1.84 6.40
N LEU A 12 -18.21 -0.60 6.08
CA LEU A 12 -17.44 0.25 5.16
C LEU A 12 -16.03 0.53 5.71
N ARG A 13 -15.91 0.76 7.02
CA ARG A 13 -14.61 0.99 7.65
C ARG A 13 -13.71 -0.24 7.58
N LYS A 14 -14.25 -1.44 7.82
CA LYS A 14 -13.48 -2.69 7.70
C LYS A 14 -12.94 -2.88 6.27
N ARG A 15 -13.78 -2.64 5.25
CA ARG A 15 -13.35 -2.71 3.84
C ARG A 15 -12.27 -1.68 3.52
N TYR A 16 -12.45 -0.43 3.94
CA TYR A 16 -11.45 0.61 3.75
C TYR A 16 -10.11 0.30 4.45
N GLN A 17 -10.16 -0.24 5.67
CA GLN A 17 -8.97 -0.64 6.40
C GLN A 17 -8.21 -1.78 5.71
N ALA A 18 -8.91 -2.75 5.15
CA ALA A 18 -8.29 -3.84 4.38
C ALA A 18 -7.50 -3.27 3.18
N VAL A 19 -8.14 -2.42 2.37
CA VAL A 19 -7.48 -1.75 1.22
C VAL A 19 -6.31 -0.88 1.68
N GLN A 20 -6.45 -0.15 2.80
CA GLN A 20 -5.35 0.67 3.31
C GLN A 20 -4.18 -0.13 3.88
N LYS A 21 -4.44 -1.32 4.42
CA LYS A 21 -3.39 -2.23 4.85
C LYS A 21 -2.55 -2.65 3.65
N GLU A 22 -3.19 -3.13 2.59
CA GLU A 22 -2.54 -3.53 1.32
C GLU A 22 -1.81 -2.35 0.65
N LYS A 23 -2.40 -1.14 0.67
CA LYS A 23 -1.73 0.04 0.11
C LYS A 23 -0.45 0.42 0.87
N LYS A 24 -0.42 0.20 2.19
CA LYS A 24 0.70 0.59 3.06
C LYS A 24 1.76 -0.50 3.21
N THR A 25 1.45 -1.74 2.87
CA THR A 25 2.41 -2.84 2.95
C THR A 25 3.58 -2.61 1.98
N LEU A 26 4.77 -3.01 2.43
CA LEU A 26 5.95 -3.07 1.59
C LEU A 26 6.01 -4.46 0.95
N TYR A 27 6.31 -4.50 -0.34
CA TYR A 27 6.41 -5.74 -1.11
C TYR A 27 7.86 -6.09 -1.43
N LYS A 28 8.11 -7.37 -1.67
CA LYS A 28 9.41 -7.87 -2.11
C LYS A 28 9.70 -7.35 -3.51
N CYS A 29 10.93 -6.88 -3.71
CA CYS A 29 11.42 -6.43 -5.01
C CYS A 29 12.02 -7.62 -5.77
N ASP A 30 11.60 -7.86 -7.01
CA ASP A 30 12.14 -8.96 -7.82
C ASP A 30 13.57 -8.67 -8.30
N VAL A 31 13.94 -7.40 -8.41
CA VAL A 31 15.29 -6.98 -8.87
C VAL A 31 16.34 -7.11 -7.76
N CYS A 32 16.03 -6.65 -6.55
CA CYS A 32 17.02 -6.58 -5.45
C CYS A 32 16.71 -7.49 -4.26
N GLY A 33 15.63 -8.28 -4.32
CA GLY A 33 15.20 -9.22 -3.29
C GLY A 33 14.69 -8.62 -1.97
N LYS A 34 14.90 -7.32 -1.72
CA LYS A 34 14.51 -6.64 -0.47
C LYS A 34 13.03 -6.26 -0.46
N VAL A 35 12.43 -6.26 0.74
CA VAL A 35 11.05 -5.81 0.98
C VAL A 35 11.02 -4.28 1.07
N ALA A 36 11.05 -3.62 -0.09
CA ALA A 36 11.20 -2.18 -0.19
C ALA A 36 10.32 -1.56 -1.30
N VAL A 37 9.48 -2.35 -1.97
CA VAL A 37 8.54 -1.85 -2.98
C VAL A 37 7.36 -1.18 -2.30
N LYS A 38 7.10 0.07 -2.68
CA LYS A 38 5.98 0.88 -2.17
C LYS A 38 5.23 1.52 -3.34
N ARG A 39 3.92 1.65 -3.19
CA ARG A 39 3.07 2.40 -4.13
C ARG A 39 3.38 3.90 -4.06
N ILE A 40 3.66 4.52 -5.21
CA ILE A 40 3.84 5.97 -5.33
C ILE A 40 2.54 6.62 -5.78
N SER A 41 1.93 6.08 -6.84
CA SER A 41 0.70 6.61 -7.44
C SER A 41 -0.27 5.48 -7.79
N THR A 42 -1.39 5.82 -8.41
CA THR A 42 -2.27 4.85 -9.05
C THR A 42 -1.52 4.13 -10.18
N GLY A 43 -1.41 2.81 -10.13
CA GLY A 43 -0.75 2.05 -11.18
C GLY A 43 0.79 2.06 -11.12
N ILE A 44 1.41 2.74 -10.15
CA ILE A 44 2.87 2.93 -10.13
C ILE A 44 3.44 2.50 -8.77
N TRP A 45 4.33 1.51 -8.82
CA TRP A 45 5.09 1.00 -7.68
C TRP A 45 6.58 1.25 -7.89
N LYS A 46 7.30 1.55 -6.81
CA LYS A 46 8.74 1.77 -6.87
C LYS A 46 9.44 1.13 -5.70
N CYS A 47 10.55 0.45 -5.97
CA CYS A 47 11.46 0.00 -4.94
C CYS A 47 12.25 1.19 -4.39
N LYS A 48 12.16 1.42 -3.07
CA LYS A 48 12.96 2.46 -2.41
C LYS A 48 14.47 2.19 -2.44
N HIS A 49 14.88 0.93 -2.61
CA HIS A 49 16.29 0.57 -2.52
C HIS A 49 17.02 0.67 -3.86
N CYS A 50 16.54 -0.04 -4.89
CA CYS A 50 17.19 -0.08 -6.21
C CYS A 50 16.57 0.88 -7.23
N GLY A 51 15.46 1.53 -6.90
CA GLY A 51 14.79 2.48 -7.79
C GLY A 51 13.95 1.86 -8.90
N ALA A 52 13.90 0.53 -9.01
CA ALA A 52 13.07 -0.18 -9.99
C ALA A 52 11.60 0.26 -9.90
N THR A 53 10.99 0.52 -11.05
CA THR A 53 9.61 1.02 -11.16
C THR A 53 8.77 -0.04 -11.86
N TYR A 54 7.59 -0.31 -11.32
CA TYR A 54 6.66 -1.31 -11.83
C TYR A 54 5.32 -0.65 -12.15
N ALA A 55 4.71 -1.06 -13.25
CA ALA A 55 3.35 -0.69 -13.61
C ALA A 55 2.38 -1.76 -13.06
N GLY A 56 1.45 -1.36 -12.20
CA GLY A 56 0.50 -2.25 -11.52
C GLY A 56 -0.41 -1.55 -10.51
#